data_AF-A0A1H9F7V1-F1
#
_entry.id   AF-A0A1H9F7V1-F1
#
_cell.length_a   1.000
_cell.length_b   1.000
_cell.length_c   1.000
_cell.angle_alpha   90.00
_cell.angle_beta   90.00
_cell.angle_gamma   90.00
#
_symmetry.space_group_name_H-M   'P 1'
#
loop_
_entity.id
_entity.type
_entity.pdbx_description
1 polymer ?
#
loop_
_entity_poly.entity_id
_entity_poly.type
_entity_poly.pdbx_seq_one_letter_code
_entity_poly.pdbx_strand_id
1 'polypeptide(L)'
;MRLLLRYITSDPTNPHPETSADEVKRVLSELGWLPTDAGFAAAKLAEIIEHLPGTIRAQVAGAEPILISTRPGTWGIVSHENSRRLHIRLLHDDLQTLREEAEDVVRQFPEAFHVAFRRDLGFEADVVIRRFDSEERMVAGKVQDVRDYGFWRYLKRVRRREFLTMTTLFVLTSLSVASSVLIFSLWSSHAFDYWRGYLDRGATAFLTATLTILITMILEYRAWSNLRVRIKWAFE
;
A
#
# COMPACT_ATOMS: atom_id res chain seq x y z
N MET A 1 -9.32 19.99 0.57
CA MET A 1 -7.89 19.55 0.56
C MET A 1 -7.55 18.95 -0.81
N ARG A 2 -6.27 18.71 -1.14
CA ARG A 2 -5.88 18.12 -2.43
C ARG A 2 -4.83 17.02 -2.31
N LEU A 3 -5.06 15.90 -2.98
CA LEU A 3 -4.12 14.81 -3.20
C LEU A 3 -3.46 14.97 -4.57
N LEU A 4 -2.17 14.67 -4.68
CA LEU A 4 -1.53 14.42 -5.96
C LEU A 4 -0.93 13.00 -5.97
N LEU A 5 -1.42 12.18 -6.89
CA LEU A 5 -0.84 10.90 -7.27
C LEU A 5 -0.26 11.01 -8.68
N ARG A 6 0.90 10.41 -8.90
CA ARG A 6 1.57 10.41 -10.21
C ARG A 6 1.74 8.98 -10.66
N TYR A 7 1.08 8.63 -11.76
CA TYR A 7 1.18 7.33 -12.38
C TYR A 7 2.17 7.37 -13.54
N ILE A 8 3.08 6.40 -13.57
CA ILE A 8 4.10 6.30 -14.62
C ILE A 8 3.44 5.63 -15.82
N THR A 9 3.42 6.30 -16.99
CA THR A 9 2.82 5.73 -18.20
C THR A 9 3.85 5.18 -19.19
N SER A 10 5.14 5.46 -18.97
CA SER A 10 6.25 4.90 -19.74
C SER A 10 7.53 4.81 -18.90
N ASP A 11 8.26 3.70 -19.02
CA ASP A 11 9.56 3.49 -18.37
C ASP A 11 10.67 4.11 -19.24
N PRO A 12 11.64 4.87 -18.69
CA PRO A 12 12.78 5.36 -19.46
C PRO A 12 13.61 4.25 -20.14
N THR A 13 13.54 3.02 -19.65
CA THR A 13 14.26 1.85 -20.19
C THR A 13 13.42 1.02 -21.16
N ASN A 14 12.11 1.24 -21.23
CA ASN A 14 11.21 0.52 -22.13
C ASN A 14 10.20 1.52 -22.76
N PRO A 15 10.43 1.95 -24.02
CA PRO A 15 9.59 2.95 -24.67
C PRO A 15 8.26 2.31 -25.08
N HIS A 16 7.35 2.19 -24.13
CA HIS A 16 5.95 1.97 -24.45
C HIS A 16 5.41 3.20 -25.20
N PRO A 17 4.57 3.02 -26.24
CA PRO A 17 3.97 4.14 -26.95
C PRO A 17 3.17 5.00 -25.96
N GLU A 18 3.27 6.31 -26.11
CA GLU A 18 2.59 7.28 -25.26
C GLU A 18 1.10 6.92 -25.12
N THR A 19 0.62 6.82 -23.88
CA THR A 19 -0.78 6.51 -23.62
C THR A 19 -1.64 7.67 -24.09
N SER A 20 -2.61 7.39 -24.97
CA SER A 20 -3.49 8.43 -25.51
C SER A 20 -4.57 8.84 -24.50
N ALA A 21 -5.15 10.03 -24.67
CA ALA A 21 -6.25 10.49 -23.82
C ALA A 21 -7.48 9.55 -23.90
N ASP A 22 -7.74 8.95 -25.06
CA ASP A 22 -8.85 8.02 -25.25
C ASP A 22 -8.63 6.67 -24.55
N GLU A 23 -7.38 6.21 -24.53
CA GLU A 23 -6.96 5.04 -23.75
C GLU A 23 -7.21 5.26 -22.25
N VAL A 24 -6.83 6.43 -21.73
CA VAL A 24 -7.08 6.79 -20.33
C VAL A 24 -8.57 6.87 -20.03
N LYS A 25 -9.37 7.51 -20.89
CA LYS A 25 -10.83 7.57 -20.73
C LYS A 25 -11.45 6.18 -20.66
N ARG A 26 -10.97 5.22 -21.45
CA ARG A 26 -11.46 3.85 -21.40
C ARG A 26 -11.24 3.21 -20.03
N VAL A 27 -10.03 3.31 -19.47
CA VAL A 27 -9.73 2.79 -18.11
C VAL A 27 -10.58 3.48 -17.05
N LEU A 28 -10.71 4.80 -17.13
CA LEU A 28 -11.54 5.57 -16.20
C LEU A 28 -13.02 5.20 -16.29
N SER A 29 -13.51 4.88 -17.49
CA SER A 29 -14.86 4.37 -17.72
C SER A 29 -15.07 2.98 -17.11
N GLU A 30 -14.11 2.08 -17.28
CA GLU A 30 -14.16 0.71 -16.72
C GLU A 30 -14.14 0.73 -15.19
N LEU A 31 -13.43 1.71 -14.59
CA LEU A 31 -13.45 1.98 -13.15
C LEU A 31 -14.73 2.68 -12.67
N GLY A 32 -15.58 3.16 -13.58
CA GLY A 32 -16.78 3.92 -13.25
C GLY A 32 -16.50 5.32 -12.69
N TRP A 33 -15.31 5.87 -12.96
CA TRP A 33 -14.88 7.17 -12.43
C TRP A 33 -15.29 8.35 -13.30
N LEU A 34 -15.78 8.10 -14.52
CA LEU A 34 -16.25 9.16 -15.39
C LEU A 34 -17.65 9.62 -14.99
N PRO A 35 -17.89 10.94 -14.85
CA PRO A 35 -19.23 11.46 -14.68
C PRO A 35 -20.10 11.18 -15.91
N THR A 36 -21.36 10.79 -15.68
CA THR A 36 -22.29 10.41 -16.75
C THR A 36 -22.78 11.60 -17.57
N ASP A 37 -22.81 12.80 -16.98
CA ASP A 37 -23.25 14.04 -17.63
C ASP A 37 -22.04 14.87 -18.09
N ALA A 38 -21.85 14.97 -19.41
CA ALA A 38 -20.75 15.71 -20.02
C ALA A 38 -20.84 17.23 -19.81
N GLY A 39 -22.05 17.79 -19.74
CA GLY A 39 -22.26 19.23 -19.52
C GLY A 39 -21.91 19.62 -18.09
N PHE A 40 -22.37 18.82 -17.12
CA PHE A 40 -21.97 18.96 -15.73
C PHE A 40 -20.46 18.75 -15.55
N ALA A 41 -19.89 17.75 -16.22
CA ALA A 41 -18.46 17.47 -16.15
C ALA A 41 -17.60 18.64 -16.64
N ALA A 42 -17.96 19.27 -17.76
CA ALA A 42 -17.25 20.42 -18.28
C ALA A 42 -17.33 21.64 -17.35
N ALA A 43 -18.52 21.92 -16.80
CA ALA A 43 -18.70 23.03 -15.85
C ALA A 43 -17.90 22.82 -14.56
N LYS A 44 -17.97 21.61 -13.98
CA LYS A 44 -17.26 21.27 -12.74
C LYS A 44 -15.75 21.26 -12.94
N LEU A 45 -15.28 20.79 -14.09
CA LEU A 45 -13.86 20.84 -14.45
C LEU A 45 -13.35 22.28 -14.51
N ALA A 46 -14.08 23.18 -15.16
CA ALA A 46 -13.72 24.59 -15.24
C ALA A 46 -13.66 25.23 -13.83
N GLU A 47 -14.66 24.94 -12.99
CA GLU A 47 -14.69 25.38 -11.58
C GLU A 47 -13.44 24.92 -10.83
N ILE A 48 -13.10 23.63 -10.90
CA ILE A 48 -11.92 23.11 -10.18
C ILE A 48 -10.64 23.77 -10.70
N ILE A 49 -10.48 23.91 -12.02
CA ILE A 49 -9.29 24.53 -12.63
C ILE A 49 -9.15 26.00 -12.19
N GLU A 50 -10.24 26.74 -12.09
CA GLU A 50 -10.25 28.13 -11.65
C GLU A 50 -9.80 28.29 -10.20
N HIS A 51 -10.01 27.28 -9.36
CA HIS A 51 -9.59 27.31 -7.95
C HIS A 51 -8.18 26.74 -7.73
N LEU A 52 -7.52 26.22 -8.77
CA LEU A 52 -6.13 25.76 -8.67
C LEU A 52 -5.15 26.95 -8.62
N PRO A 53 -4.01 26.82 -7.89
CA PRO A 53 -2.93 27.80 -7.94
C PRO A 53 -2.45 28.04 -9.37
N GLY A 54 -2.12 29.28 -9.71
CA GLY A 54 -1.82 29.70 -11.08
C GLY A 54 -0.72 28.89 -11.77
N THR A 55 0.29 28.43 -11.02
CA THR A 55 1.38 27.57 -11.52
C THR A 55 0.87 26.22 -12.04
N ILE A 56 -0.09 25.61 -11.34
CA ILE A 56 -0.68 24.32 -11.69
C ILE A 56 -1.76 24.51 -12.75
N ARG A 57 -2.51 25.62 -12.68
CA ARG A 57 -3.56 25.92 -13.66
C ARG A 57 -3.03 25.93 -15.09
N ALA A 58 -1.89 26.57 -15.33
CA ALA A 58 -1.26 26.59 -16.65
C ALA A 58 -0.81 25.20 -17.11
N GLN A 59 -0.29 24.37 -16.19
CA GLN A 59 0.12 22.99 -16.49
C GLN A 59 -1.08 22.11 -16.85
N VAL A 60 -2.16 22.20 -16.07
CA VAL A 60 -3.37 21.40 -16.27
C VAL A 60 -4.11 21.84 -17.54
N ALA A 61 -4.19 23.15 -17.82
CA ALA A 61 -4.89 23.67 -19.00
C ALA A 61 -4.26 23.21 -20.32
N GLY A 62 -2.93 23.03 -20.37
CA GLY A 62 -2.23 22.53 -21.55
C GLY A 62 -2.22 21.00 -21.70
N ALA A 63 -2.78 20.27 -20.74
CA ALA A 63 -2.61 18.82 -20.57
C ALA A 63 -3.89 17.99 -20.76
N GLU A 64 -4.89 18.57 -21.45
CA GLU A 64 -6.21 17.98 -21.74
C GLU A 64 -6.84 17.26 -20.52
N PRO A 65 -7.24 18.01 -19.49
CA PRO A 65 -7.67 17.43 -18.23
C PRO A 65 -9.03 16.73 -18.35
N ILE A 66 -9.14 15.56 -17.71
CA ILE A 66 -10.36 14.76 -17.64
C ILE A 66 -10.89 14.83 -16.20
N LEU A 67 -12.17 15.18 -16.03
CA LEU A 67 -12.82 15.13 -14.74
C LEU A 67 -13.10 13.68 -14.34
N ILE A 68 -12.79 13.34 -13.09
CA ILE A 68 -13.08 12.05 -12.49
C ILE A 68 -13.81 12.20 -11.15
N SER A 69 -14.52 11.16 -10.74
CA SER A 69 -15.15 11.00 -9.44
C SER A 69 -14.89 9.58 -8.95
N THR A 70 -14.02 9.42 -7.95
CA THR A 70 -13.65 8.11 -7.41
C THR A 70 -14.67 7.60 -6.38
N ARG A 71 -15.37 8.52 -5.73
CA ARG A 71 -16.34 8.26 -4.65
C ARG A 71 -17.35 9.42 -4.59
N PRO A 72 -18.59 9.19 -4.14
CA PRO A 72 -19.53 10.28 -3.90
C PRO A 72 -18.92 11.35 -2.98
N GLY A 73 -18.85 12.59 -3.48
CA GLY A 73 -18.27 13.73 -2.75
C GLY A 73 -16.81 14.04 -3.10
N THR A 74 -16.09 13.13 -3.75
CA THR A 74 -14.70 13.35 -4.18
C THR A 74 -14.61 13.58 -5.66
N TRP A 75 -14.05 14.73 -6.01
CA TRP A 75 -13.81 15.11 -7.39
C TRP A 75 -12.32 15.09 -7.69
N GLY A 76 -11.96 14.78 -8.92
CA GLY A 76 -10.56 14.75 -9.32
C GLY A 76 -10.34 15.14 -10.76
N ILE A 77 -9.08 15.39 -11.06
CA ILE A 77 -8.60 15.68 -12.41
C ILE A 77 -7.50 14.70 -12.75
N VAL A 78 -7.62 14.10 -13.93
CA VAL A 78 -6.57 13.33 -14.57
C VAL A 78 -5.99 14.15 -15.72
N SER A 79 -4.69 14.40 -15.73
CA SER A 79 -4.03 15.18 -16.78
C SER A 79 -2.69 14.58 -17.21
N HIS A 80 -2.32 14.79 -18.47
CA HIS A 80 -1.04 14.38 -19.06
C HIS A 80 -0.06 15.55 -19.11
N GLU A 81 0.71 15.76 -18.04
CA GLU A 81 1.51 16.99 -17.90
C GLU A 81 2.95 16.89 -18.43
N ASN A 82 3.44 15.69 -18.77
CA ASN A 82 4.83 15.49 -19.24
C ASN A 82 4.97 14.33 -20.25
N SER A 83 3.91 14.01 -21.02
CA SER A 83 3.79 12.89 -21.98
C SER A 83 3.98 11.46 -21.43
N ARG A 84 4.76 11.30 -20.35
CA ARG A 84 5.17 10.03 -19.73
C ARG A 84 4.57 9.80 -18.34
N ARG A 85 3.76 10.75 -17.87
CA ARG A 85 3.18 10.73 -16.53
C ARG A 85 1.74 11.19 -16.59
N LEU A 86 0.91 10.42 -15.93
CA LEU A 86 -0.51 10.71 -15.74
C LEU A 86 -0.67 11.18 -14.30
N HIS A 87 -1.10 12.43 -14.14
CA HIS A 87 -1.27 13.05 -12.84
C HIS A 87 -2.73 12.92 -12.43
N ILE A 88 -2.99 12.16 -11.36
CA ILE A 88 -4.31 12.02 -10.76
C ILE A 88 -4.36 12.94 -9.53
N ARG A 89 -5.20 13.97 -9.61
CA ARG A 89 -5.44 14.90 -8.51
C ARG A 89 -6.81 14.63 -7.93
N LEU A 90 -6.91 14.38 -6.63
CA LEU A 90 -8.20 14.24 -5.95
C LEU A 90 -8.42 15.43 -5.01
N LEU A 91 -9.67 15.82 -4.86
CA LEU A 91 -10.13 16.92 -4.06
C LEU A 91 -11.25 16.44 -3.14
N HIS A 92 -11.02 16.62 -1.84
CA HIS A 92 -11.99 16.32 -0.81
C HIS A 92 -11.69 17.18 0.43
N ASP A 93 -12.71 17.50 1.21
CA ASP A 93 -12.58 18.39 2.38
C ASP A 93 -12.00 17.69 3.60
N ASP A 94 -12.27 16.39 3.75
CA ASP A 94 -11.72 15.56 4.81
C ASP A 94 -10.42 14.85 4.42
N LEU A 95 -9.44 14.88 5.33
CA LEU A 95 -8.12 14.26 5.18
C LEU A 95 -8.21 12.73 5.23
N GLN A 96 -9.06 12.18 6.11
CA GLN A 96 -9.14 10.74 6.31
C GLN A 96 -9.75 10.07 5.07
N THR A 97 -10.88 10.58 4.58
CA THR A 97 -11.47 10.13 3.31
C THR A 97 -10.48 10.17 2.16
N LEU A 98 -9.70 11.25 2.04
CA LEU A 98 -8.73 11.42 0.97
C LEU A 98 -7.52 10.47 1.08
N ARG A 99 -7.18 10.01 2.29
CA ARG A 99 -6.18 8.94 2.49
C ARG A 99 -6.72 7.58 2.05
N GLU A 100 -7.95 7.24 2.43
CA GLU A 100 -8.62 6.00 2.03
C GLU A 100 -8.76 5.93 0.51
N GLU A 101 -9.16 7.03 -0.12
CA GLU A 101 -9.28 7.11 -1.58
C GLU A 101 -7.95 7.02 -2.29
N ALA A 102 -6.88 7.59 -1.72
CA ALA A 102 -5.55 7.41 -2.26
C ALA A 102 -5.17 5.92 -2.30
N GLU A 103 -5.49 5.17 -1.23
CA GLU A 103 -5.24 3.74 -1.16
C GLU A 103 -6.10 2.95 -2.15
N ASP A 104 -7.38 3.29 -2.30
CA ASP A 104 -8.29 2.68 -3.27
C ASP A 104 -7.82 2.92 -4.72
N VAL A 105 -7.43 4.15 -5.06
CA VAL A 105 -6.92 4.51 -6.40
C VAL A 105 -5.62 3.77 -6.68
N VAL A 106 -4.68 3.76 -5.75
CA VAL A 106 -3.39 3.07 -5.91
C VAL A 106 -3.57 1.56 -6.05
N ARG A 107 -4.65 0.99 -5.52
CA ARG A 107 -4.98 -0.43 -5.65
C ARG A 107 -5.66 -0.76 -6.98
N GLN A 108 -6.67 0.00 -7.38
CA GLN A 108 -7.53 -0.33 -8.52
C GLN A 108 -6.93 0.12 -9.86
N PHE A 109 -6.32 1.31 -9.89
CA PHE A 109 -5.87 1.92 -11.13
C PHE A 109 -4.80 1.10 -11.87
N PRO A 110 -3.74 0.59 -11.22
CA PRO A 110 -2.71 -0.19 -11.92
C PRO A 110 -3.27 -1.50 -12.47
N GLU A 111 -4.25 -2.10 -11.79
CA GLU A 111 -4.88 -3.33 -12.25
C GLU A 111 -5.74 -3.09 -13.49
N ALA A 112 -6.60 -2.06 -13.47
CA ALA A 112 -7.41 -1.69 -14.63
C ALA A 112 -6.52 -1.29 -15.82
N PHE A 113 -5.45 -0.55 -15.56
CA PHE A 113 -4.48 -0.17 -16.59
C PHE A 113 -3.73 -1.38 -17.17
N HIS A 114 -3.34 -2.34 -16.33
CA HIS A 114 -2.72 -3.58 -16.78
C HIS A 114 -3.67 -4.43 -17.63
N VAL A 115 -4.95 -4.53 -17.24
CA VAL A 115 -5.97 -5.28 -18.01
C VAL A 115 -6.17 -4.63 -19.38
N ALA A 116 -6.26 -3.31 -19.44
CA ALA A 116 -6.48 -2.58 -20.69
C ALA A 116 -5.26 -2.61 -21.63
N PHE A 117 -4.04 -2.49 -21.10
CA PHE A 117 -2.84 -2.25 -21.93
C PHE A 117 -1.75 -3.32 -21.83
N ARG A 118 -1.89 -4.32 -20.95
CA ARG A 118 -0.89 -5.36 -20.65
C ARG A 118 0.49 -4.79 -20.29
N ARG A 119 0.51 -3.62 -19.63
CA ARG A 119 1.74 -2.97 -19.13
C ARG A 119 1.78 -3.11 -17.61
N ASP A 120 2.93 -3.45 -17.06
CA ASP A 120 3.12 -3.54 -15.60
C ASP A 120 3.76 -2.23 -15.13
N LEU A 121 2.91 -1.21 -14.98
CA LEU A 121 3.32 0.15 -14.63
C LEU A 121 2.73 0.53 -13.27
N GLY A 122 3.48 1.34 -12.51
CA GLY A 122 3.15 1.70 -11.14
C GLY A 122 3.03 3.20 -10.91
N PHE A 123 2.58 3.56 -9.72
CA PHE A 123 2.68 4.93 -9.23
C PHE A 123 4.12 5.29 -8.84
N GLU A 124 4.47 6.56 -8.95
CA GLU A 124 5.68 7.09 -8.31
C GLU A 124 5.63 6.81 -6.81
N ALA A 125 6.80 6.54 -6.23
CA ALA A 125 6.91 6.14 -4.84
C ALA A 125 6.42 7.21 -3.87
N ASP A 126 6.33 8.49 -4.24
CA ASP A 126 5.96 9.58 -3.32
C ASP A 126 4.53 10.06 -3.56
N VAL A 127 3.72 10.04 -2.50
CA VAL A 127 2.36 10.58 -2.46
C VAL A 127 2.34 11.79 -1.53
N VAL A 128 1.75 12.89 -1.97
CA VAL A 128 1.69 14.12 -1.18
C VAL A 128 0.25 14.65 -1.14
N ILE A 129 -0.24 14.87 0.08
CA ILE A 129 -1.48 15.60 0.35
C ILE A 129 -1.12 17.02 0.75
N ARG A 130 -1.74 17.99 0.08
CA ARG A 130 -1.57 19.42 0.34
C ARG A 130 -2.89 20.05 0.71
N ARG A 131 -2.84 21.18 1.39
CA ARG A 131 -4.03 22.04 1.53
C ARG A 131 -4.44 22.55 0.14
N PHE A 132 -5.72 22.83 -0.03
CA PHE A 132 -6.25 23.30 -1.32
C PHE A 132 -5.74 24.71 -1.64
N ASP A 133 -5.85 25.62 -0.68
CA ASP A 133 -5.51 27.05 -0.83
C ASP A 133 -4.03 27.38 -0.61
N SER A 134 -3.20 26.37 -0.29
CA SER A 134 -1.79 26.57 0.05
C SER A 134 -0.92 25.47 -0.57
N GLU A 135 0.36 25.77 -0.81
CA GLU A 135 1.36 24.76 -1.16
C GLU A 135 1.86 23.96 0.06
N GLU A 136 1.34 24.27 1.24
CA GLU A 136 1.66 23.58 2.48
C GLU A 136 1.35 22.08 2.39
N ARG A 137 2.37 21.28 2.70
CA ARG A 137 2.32 19.82 2.71
C ARG A 137 1.73 19.37 4.04
N MET A 138 0.58 18.72 4.00
CA MET A 138 -0.09 18.23 5.21
C MET A 138 0.37 16.81 5.55
N VAL A 139 0.45 15.93 4.55
CA VAL A 139 0.83 14.53 4.74
C VAL A 139 1.67 14.06 3.57
N ALA A 140 2.69 13.26 3.86
CA ALA A 140 3.45 12.51 2.86
C ALA A 140 3.27 11.01 3.09
N GLY A 141 3.16 10.25 2.01
CA GLY A 141 3.11 8.80 2.01
C GLY A 141 4.02 8.24 0.95
N LYS A 142 4.38 6.96 1.08
CA LYS A 142 5.13 6.25 0.05
C LYS A 142 4.36 5.08 -0.53
N VAL A 143 4.14 5.06 -1.84
CA VAL A 143 3.63 3.88 -2.53
C VAL A 143 4.68 2.79 -2.47
N GLN A 144 4.30 1.63 -1.94
CA GLN A 144 5.15 0.45 -1.87
C GLN A 144 4.44 -0.70 -2.57
N ASP A 145 5.15 -1.33 -3.50
CA ASP A 145 4.73 -2.62 -4.04
C ASP A 145 4.99 -3.71 -2.99
N VAL A 146 3.94 -4.45 -2.68
CA VAL A 146 3.91 -5.48 -1.64
C VAL A 146 4.52 -6.78 -2.16
N ARG A 147 4.52 -7.02 -3.48
CA ARG A 147 5.00 -8.27 -4.10
C ARG A 147 6.49 -8.54 -3.86
N ASP A 148 7.29 -7.49 -3.64
CA ASP A 148 8.74 -7.61 -3.40
C ASP A 148 9.10 -8.09 -1.98
N TYR A 149 8.12 -8.24 -1.11
CA TYR A 149 8.31 -8.64 0.28
C TYR A 149 7.99 -10.11 0.49
N GLY A 150 9.02 -10.96 0.45
CA GLY A 150 8.89 -12.31 1.01
C GLY A 150 8.50 -12.26 2.50
N PHE A 151 7.80 -13.29 2.97
CA PHE A 151 7.28 -13.44 4.34
C PHE A 151 8.23 -12.99 5.45
N TRP A 152 9.50 -13.42 5.40
CA TRP A 152 10.51 -13.07 6.39
C TRP A 152 10.89 -11.59 6.38
N ARG A 153 10.90 -10.96 5.20
CA ARG A 153 11.18 -9.52 5.05
C ARG A 153 9.99 -8.69 5.55
N TYR A 154 8.78 -9.16 5.30
CA TYR A 154 7.54 -8.60 5.88
C TYR A 154 7.58 -8.64 7.41
N LEU A 155 7.85 -9.81 8.01
CA LEU A 155 7.98 -9.96 9.46
C LEU A 155 9.04 -9.02 10.05
N LYS A 156 10.24 -8.97 9.45
CA LYS A 156 11.34 -8.17 9.99
C LYS A 156 11.10 -6.66 9.92
N ARG A 157 10.44 -6.15 8.86
CA ARG A 157 10.25 -4.71 8.64
C ARG A 157 8.91 -4.16 9.14
N VAL A 158 7.83 -4.92 8.99
CA VAL A 158 6.47 -4.47 9.35
C VAL A 158 6.07 -4.95 10.74
N ARG A 159 6.40 -6.21 11.08
CA ARG A 159 5.99 -6.90 12.32
C ARG A 159 7.18 -7.26 13.20
N ARG A 160 8.08 -6.28 13.42
CA ARG A 160 9.36 -6.50 14.11
C ARG A 160 9.16 -7.02 15.53
N ARG A 161 8.11 -6.58 16.22
CA ARG A 161 7.81 -6.98 17.60
C ARG A 161 7.41 -8.45 17.66
N GLU A 162 6.51 -8.87 16.78
CA GLU A 162 6.03 -10.25 16.70
C GLU A 162 7.16 -11.20 16.28
N PHE A 163 8.02 -10.77 15.35
CA PHE A 163 9.24 -11.50 14.97
C PHE A 163 10.19 -11.69 16.16
N LEU A 164 10.41 -10.66 16.98
CA LEU A 164 11.24 -10.77 18.19
C LEU A 164 10.63 -11.71 19.23
N THR A 165 9.32 -11.65 19.46
CA THR A 165 8.62 -12.55 20.37
C THR A 165 8.75 -14.01 19.91
N MET A 166 8.50 -14.28 18.63
CA MET A 166 8.63 -15.63 18.06
C MET A 166 10.06 -16.16 18.18
N THR A 167 11.06 -15.31 17.89
CA THR A 167 12.48 -15.68 18.03
C THR A 167 12.83 -16.00 19.49
N THR A 168 12.33 -15.20 20.44
CA THR A 168 12.57 -15.41 21.87
C THR A 168 11.94 -16.71 22.36
N LEU A 169 10.69 -16.99 21.98
CA LEU A 169 10.00 -18.23 22.33
C LEU A 169 10.68 -19.45 21.72
N PHE A 170 11.18 -19.35 20.48
CA PHE A 170 11.94 -20.41 19.85
C PHE A 170 13.24 -20.71 20.62
N VAL A 171 14.00 -19.68 21.01
CA VAL A 171 15.21 -19.83 21.82
C VAL A 171 14.90 -20.49 23.17
N LEU A 172 13.83 -20.05 23.86
CA LEU A 172 13.40 -20.65 25.13
C LEU A 172 12.98 -22.11 24.97
N THR A 173 12.30 -22.45 23.86
CA THR A 173 11.95 -23.83 23.52
C THR A 173 13.21 -24.68 23.31
N SER A 174 14.15 -24.22 22.48
CA SER A 174 15.40 -24.94 22.22
C SER A 174 16.23 -25.12 23.48
N LEU A 175 16.33 -24.10 24.32
CA LEU A 175 17.04 -24.17 25.60
C LEU A 175 16.39 -25.18 26.56
N SER A 176 15.05 -25.22 26.61
CA SER A 176 14.30 -26.14 27.47
C SER A 176 14.49 -27.60 27.01
N VAL A 177 14.43 -27.87 25.71
CA VAL A 177 14.67 -29.20 25.12
C VAL A 177 16.12 -29.62 25.35
N ALA A 178 17.10 -28.75 25.08
CA ALA A 178 18.51 -29.05 25.29
C ALA A 178 18.80 -29.35 26.77
N SER A 179 18.20 -28.60 27.69
CA SER A 179 18.33 -28.83 29.13
C SER A 179 17.71 -30.17 29.54
N SER A 180 16.54 -30.53 28.99
CA SER A 180 15.89 -31.82 29.23
C SER A 180 16.77 -33.00 28.76
N VAL A 181 17.36 -32.90 27.57
CA VAL A 181 18.27 -33.92 27.01
C VAL A 181 19.57 -34.02 27.83
N LEU A 182 20.12 -32.88 28.25
CA LEU A 182 21.34 -32.85 29.05
C LEU A 182 21.13 -33.48 30.43
N ILE A 183 20.00 -33.19 31.08
CA ILE A 183 19.62 -33.82 32.35
C ILE A 183 19.48 -35.34 32.17
N PHE A 184 18.80 -35.79 31.11
CA PHE A 184 18.64 -37.22 30.83
C PHE A 184 19.96 -37.95 30.58
N SER A 185 20.90 -37.33 29.86
CA SER A 185 22.17 -37.96 29.49
C SER A 185 23.19 -38.01 30.61
N LEU A 186 23.13 -37.08 31.56
CA LEU A 186 24.13 -36.94 32.62
C LEU A 186 23.65 -37.43 34.01
N TRP A 187 22.33 -37.42 34.29
CA TRP A 187 21.81 -37.66 35.64
C TRP A 187 20.54 -38.52 35.61
N SER A 188 20.66 -39.82 35.88
CA SER A 188 19.53 -40.78 35.90
C SER A 188 18.93 -40.98 37.30
N SER A 189 18.68 -39.90 38.05
CA SER A 189 18.11 -40.00 39.40
C SER A 189 16.67 -39.49 39.46
N HIS A 190 15.85 -40.09 40.34
CA HIS A 190 14.42 -39.76 40.48
C HIS A 190 14.12 -38.28 40.80
N ALA A 191 15.08 -37.52 41.35
CA ALA A 191 14.92 -36.09 41.59
C ALA A 191 14.98 -35.27 40.28
N PHE A 192 15.70 -35.76 39.26
CA PHE A 192 15.82 -35.12 37.96
C PHE A 192 14.65 -35.42 37.03
N ASP A 193 13.89 -36.49 37.29
CA ASP A 193 12.68 -36.83 36.54
C ASP A 193 11.58 -35.74 36.68
N TYR A 194 11.45 -35.14 37.87
CA TYR A 194 10.53 -34.02 38.10
C TYR A 194 10.90 -32.79 37.26
N TRP A 195 12.19 -32.40 37.29
CA TRP A 195 12.70 -31.25 36.54
C TRP A 195 12.61 -31.46 35.03
N ARG A 196 12.87 -32.67 34.56
CA ARG A 196 12.66 -33.06 33.17
C ARG A 196 11.21 -32.88 32.75
N GLY A 197 10.27 -33.42 33.52
CA GLY A 197 8.83 -33.29 33.23
C GLY A 197 8.37 -31.83 33.22
N TYR A 198 8.94 -30.98 34.08
CA TYR A 198 8.68 -29.54 34.06
C TYR A 198 9.21 -28.87 32.78
N LEU A 199 10.44 -29.18 32.37
CA LEU A 199 11.05 -28.65 31.15
C LEU A 199 10.32 -29.11 29.88
N ASP A 200 9.89 -30.37 29.82
CA ASP A 200 9.15 -30.91 28.67
C ASP A 200 7.79 -30.23 28.51
N ARG A 201 7.09 -29.94 29.61
CA ARG A 201 5.85 -29.15 29.61
C ARG A 201 6.09 -27.70 29.18
N GLY A 202 7.16 -27.08 29.69
CA GLY A 202 7.58 -25.73 29.32
C GLY A 202 7.89 -25.64 27.81
N ALA A 203 8.68 -26.57 27.29
CA ALA A 203 9.00 -26.67 25.87
C ALA A 203 7.74 -26.83 25.01
N THR A 204 6.80 -27.68 25.44
CA THR A 204 5.53 -27.89 24.72
C THR A 204 4.69 -26.62 24.69
N ALA A 205 4.59 -25.89 25.82
CA ALA A 205 3.87 -24.62 25.89
C ALA A 205 4.50 -23.54 25.00
N PHE A 206 5.84 -23.39 25.05
CA PHE A 206 6.55 -22.43 24.20
C PHE A 206 6.45 -22.77 22.71
N LEU A 207 6.55 -24.06 22.36
CA LEU A 207 6.36 -24.53 20.98
C LEU A 207 4.95 -24.22 20.48
N THR A 208 3.94 -24.49 21.30
CA THR A 208 2.54 -24.23 20.96
C THR A 208 2.31 -22.73 20.73
N ALA A 209 2.80 -21.87 21.64
CA ALA A 209 2.72 -20.42 21.48
C ALA A 209 3.44 -19.92 20.21
N THR A 210 4.63 -20.47 19.91
CA THR A 210 5.38 -20.14 18.69
C THR A 210 4.61 -20.51 17.44
N LEU A 211 4.03 -21.71 17.39
CA LEU A 211 3.22 -22.19 16.26
C LEU A 211 1.95 -21.35 16.09
N THR A 212 1.25 -21.01 17.18
CA THR A 212 0.06 -20.16 17.11
C THR A 212 0.40 -18.80 16.51
N ILE A 213 1.45 -18.13 17.01
CA ILE A 213 1.90 -16.84 16.47
C ILE A 213 2.28 -16.99 15.00
N LEU A 214 3.03 -18.03 14.63
CA LEU A 214 3.46 -18.26 13.25
C LEU A 214 2.27 -18.46 12.30
N ILE A 215 1.27 -19.25 12.69
CA ILE A 215 0.06 -19.49 11.88
C ILE A 215 -0.71 -18.19 11.67
N THR A 216 -0.95 -17.42 12.75
CA THR A 216 -1.62 -16.11 12.65
C THR A 216 -0.84 -15.18 11.72
N MET A 217 0.48 -15.13 11.84
CA MET A 217 1.33 -14.30 10.97
C MET A 217 1.30 -14.76 9.50
N ILE A 218 1.20 -16.07 9.23
CA ILE A 218 1.08 -16.59 7.86
C ILE A 218 -0.28 -16.20 7.25
N LEU A 219 -1.37 -16.30 8.02
CA LEU A 219 -2.70 -15.90 7.56
C LEU A 219 -2.76 -14.38 7.29
N GLU A 220 -2.23 -13.58 8.21
CA GLU A 220 -2.09 -12.14 8.02
C GLU A 220 -1.21 -11.80 6.82
N TYR A 221 -0.07 -12.49 6.66
CA TYR A 221 0.79 -12.28 5.50
C TYR A 221 0.09 -12.66 4.20
N ARG A 222 -0.71 -13.72 4.15
CA ARG A 222 -1.49 -14.06 2.96
C ARG A 222 -2.52 -12.98 2.64
N ALA A 223 -3.23 -12.49 3.66
CA ALA A 223 -4.15 -11.37 3.49
C ALA A 223 -3.40 -10.11 3.01
N TRP A 224 -2.22 -9.85 3.57
CA TRP A 224 -1.35 -8.73 3.23
C TRP A 224 -0.76 -8.83 1.82
N SER A 225 -0.22 -9.98 1.43
CA SER A 225 0.39 -10.24 0.12
C SER A 225 -0.63 -10.26 -1.02
N ASN A 226 -1.91 -10.49 -0.70
CA ASN A 226 -3.00 -10.34 -1.66
C ASN A 226 -3.24 -8.86 -2.02
N LEU A 227 -2.79 -7.90 -1.21
CA LEU A 227 -2.75 -6.49 -1.59
C LEU A 227 -1.52 -6.29 -2.48
N ARG A 228 -1.69 -5.78 -3.70
CA ARG A 228 -0.57 -5.55 -4.63
C ARG A 228 0.24 -4.31 -4.25
N VAL A 229 -0.44 -3.24 -3.83
CA VAL A 229 0.19 -1.94 -3.60
C VAL A 229 -0.43 -1.30 -2.35
N ARG A 230 0.39 -0.66 -1.51
CA ARG A 230 -0.06 0.08 -0.33
C ARG A 230 0.69 1.41 -0.19
N ILE A 231 0.02 2.41 0.37
CA ILE A 231 0.67 3.66 0.77
C ILE A 231 1.11 3.54 2.23
N LYS A 232 2.41 3.70 2.49
CA LYS A 232 2.93 3.87 3.85
C LYS A 232 2.98 5.36 4.18
N TRP A 233 2.09 5.82 5.05
CA TRP A 233 2.04 7.21 5.49
C TRP A 233 3.20 7.52 6.46
N ALA A 234 3.78 8.71 6.38
CA ALA A 234 4.96 9.11 7.15
C ALA A 234 4.71 9.33 8.65
N PHE A 235 3.47 9.18 9.12
CA PHE A 235 3.04 9.45 10.50
C PHE A 235 2.36 8.24 11.18
N GLU A 236 2.57 7.03 10.66
CA GLU A 236 2.19 5.75 11.31
C GLU A 236 3.39 5.00 11.90
#